data_AF-A0A662F5V4-F1
#
_entry.id   AF-A0A662F5V4-F1
#
_cell.length_a   1.000
_cell.length_b   1.000
_cell.length_c   1.000
_cell.angle_alpha   90.00
_cell.angle_beta   90.00
_cell.angle_gamma   90.00
#
_symmetry.space_group_name_H-M   'P 1'
#
loop_
_entity.id
_entity.type
_entity.pdbx_description
1 polymer ?
#
loop_
_entity_poly.entity_id
_entity_poly.type
_entity_poly.pdbx_seq_one_letter_code
_entity_poly.pdbx_strand_id
1 'polypeptide(L)'
;MELEEWLHLYQAISGAAGDKARTYWTIAAGFLLASCLLAFPIAFVSFSYTGGEGRYFLTVLAGIGALLSLIWSLIQSRAWHELAHFEALLRSIEGQFAGTELYRGLAKLIAGEEVILPGSAWRGKEWQTEAIRFRKHARLSYHCLISLLPMVFAGAWIALAVSVWI
;
A
#
# COMPACT_ATOMS: atom_id res chain seq x y z
N MET A 1 14.32 23.34 18.18
CA MET A 1 13.26 22.38 18.52
C MET A 1 13.73 21.54 19.68
N GLU A 2 12.87 21.35 20.66
CA GLU A 2 13.03 20.38 21.74
C GLU A 2 12.94 18.94 21.19
N LEU A 3 13.43 17.96 21.96
CA LEU A 3 13.35 16.55 21.58
C LEU A 3 11.88 16.08 21.47
N GLU A 4 11.04 16.64 22.33
CA GLU A 4 9.61 16.34 22.46
C GLU A 4 8.81 16.80 21.23
N GLU A 5 9.16 17.96 20.64
CA GLU A 5 8.57 18.46 19.39
C GLU A 5 8.84 17.52 18.22
N TRP A 6 10.07 17.03 18.08
CA TRP A 6 10.43 16.03 17.06
C TRP A 6 9.70 14.71 17.25
N LEU A 7 9.52 14.27 18.50
CA LEU A 7 8.86 13.02 18.82
C LEU A 7 7.34 13.10 18.55
N HIS A 8 6.71 14.23 18.85
CA HIS A 8 5.31 14.50 18.45
C HIS A 8 5.15 14.61 16.93
N LEU A 9 6.07 15.28 16.24
CA LEU A 9 6.06 15.37 14.77
C LEU A 9 6.15 13.97 14.12
N TYR A 10 7.07 13.13 14.62
CA TYR A 10 7.23 11.76 14.16
C TYR A 10 5.99 10.90 14.45
N GLN A 11 5.41 11.00 15.65
CA GLN A 11 4.17 10.30 16.00
C GLN A 11 3.01 10.68 15.05
N ALA A 12 2.77 11.98 14.84
CA ALA A 12 1.70 12.46 13.96
C ALA A 12 1.86 11.96 12.51
N ILE A 13 3.09 12.00 11.97
CA ILE A 13 3.38 11.56 10.61
C ILE A 13 3.32 10.02 10.48
N SER A 14 3.72 9.28 11.52
CA SER A 14 3.57 7.82 11.54
C SER A 14 2.10 7.37 11.58
N GLY A 15 1.24 8.08 12.32
CA GLY A 15 -0.21 7.86 12.32
C GLY A 15 -0.83 8.13 10.95
N ALA A 16 -0.54 9.30 10.36
CA ALA A 16 -1.01 9.66 9.03
C ALA A 16 -0.56 8.67 7.93
N ALA A 17 0.68 8.19 8.00
CA ALA A 17 1.18 7.14 7.11
C ALA A 17 0.43 5.80 7.31
N GLY A 18 0.11 5.45 8.56
CA GLY A 18 -0.70 4.27 8.91
C GLY A 18 -2.12 4.34 8.34
N ASP A 19 -2.81 5.47 8.48
CA ASP A 19 -4.16 5.65 7.92
C ASP A 19 -4.17 5.68 6.39
N LYS A 20 -3.14 6.28 5.75
CA LYS A 20 -2.97 6.22 4.29
C LYS A 20 -2.70 4.79 3.81
N ALA A 21 -1.88 4.01 4.53
CA ALA A 21 -1.68 2.60 4.24
C ALA A 21 -2.99 1.81 4.37
N ARG A 22 -3.73 1.99 5.47
CA ARG A 22 -5.04 1.35 5.69
C ARG A 22 -6.02 1.69 4.56
N THR A 23 -6.05 2.94 4.13
CA THR A 23 -6.88 3.41 3.00
C THR A 23 -6.50 2.74 1.68
N TYR A 24 -5.21 2.62 1.37
CA TYR A 24 -4.73 1.89 0.18
C TYR A 24 -5.18 0.41 0.18
N TRP A 25 -5.19 -0.25 1.34
CA TRP A 25 -5.66 -1.63 1.48
C TRP A 25 -7.19 -1.76 1.42
N THR A 26 -7.96 -0.84 1.99
CA THR A 26 -9.44 -0.89 1.90
C THR A 26 -9.94 -0.59 0.49
N ILE A 27 -9.27 0.29 -0.27
CA ILE A 27 -9.53 0.50 -1.71
C ILE A 27 -9.32 -0.82 -2.47
N ALA A 28 -8.16 -1.48 -2.28
CA ALA A 28 -7.87 -2.75 -2.96
C ALA A 28 -8.89 -3.84 -2.64
N ALA A 29 -9.25 -4.01 -1.36
CA ALA A 29 -10.26 -4.97 -0.94
C ALA A 29 -11.67 -4.65 -1.48
N GLY A 30 -12.05 -3.36 -1.50
CA GLY A 30 -13.35 -2.92 -1.99
C GLY A 30 -13.55 -3.15 -3.49
N PHE A 31 -12.57 -2.77 -4.32
CA PHE A 31 -12.65 -3.00 -5.77
C PHE A 31 -12.52 -4.47 -6.16
N LEU A 32 -11.74 -5.27 -5.43
CA LEU A 32 -11.70 -6.72 -5.59
C LEU A 32 -13.08 -7.35 -5.28
N LEU A 33 -13.68 -6.98 -4.14
CA LEU A 33 -14.99 -7.48 -3.74
C LEU A 33 -16.10 -7.05 -4.71
N ALA A 34 -16.06 -5.81 -5.22
CA ALA A 34 -16.97 -5.34 -6.26
C ALA A 34 -16.81 -6.13 -7.57
N SER A 35 -15.57 -6.43 -7.98
CA SER A 35 -15.29 -7.25 -9.16
C SER A 35 -15.82 -8.68 -9.01
N CYS A 36 -15.66 -9.28 -7.83
CA CYS A 36 -16.20 -10.60 -7.51
C CYS A 36 -17.75 -10.60 -7.48
N LEU A 37 -18.39 -9.56 -6.94
CA LEU A 37 -19.85 -9.42 -6.99
C LEU A 37 -20.37 -9.33 -8.43
N LEU A 38 -19.65 -8.64 -9.32
CA LEU A 38 -20.02 -8.49 -10.73
C LEU A 38 -19.94 -9.81 -11.52
N ALA A 39 -19.15 -10.78 -11.06
CA ALA A 39 -19.09 -12.11 -11.67
C ALA A 39 -20.34 -12.98 -11.43
N PHE A 40 -21.10 -12.77 -10.35
CA PHE A 40 -22.33 -13.55 -10.07
C PHE A 40 -23.42 -13.42 -11.14
N PRO A 41 -23.88 -12.21 -11.55
CA PRO A 41 -24.88 -12.08 -12.60
C PRO A 41 -24.39 -12.60 -13.96
N ILE A 42 -23.07 -12.62 -14.19
CA ILE A 42 -22.47 -13.17 -15.42
C ILE A 42 -22.53 -14.69 -15.45
N ALA A 43 -22.23 -15.36 -14.33
CA ALA A 43 -22.43 -16.80 -14.20
C ALA A 43 -23.91 -17.16 -14.35
N PHE A 44 -24.82 -16.38 -13.75
CA PHE A 44 -26.26 -16.59 -13.85
C PHE A 44 -26.80 -16.43 -15.28
N VAL A 45 -26.42 -15.36 -15.99
CA VAL A 45 -26.86 -15.12 -17.37
C VAL A 45 -26.23 -16.12 -18.34
N SER A 46 -24.95 -16.45 -18.19
CA SER A 46 -24.28 -17.50 -18.99
C SER A 46 -24.92 -18.89 -18.82
N PHE A 47 -25.53 -19.17 -17.67
CA PHE A 47 -26.24 -20.42 -17.41
C PHE A 47 -27.71 -20.39 -17.88
N SER A 48 -28.36 -19.23 -17.82
CA SER A 48 -29.82 -19.11 -18.01
C SER A 48 -30.25 -18.57 -19.38
N TYR A 49 -29.37 -17.88 -20.12
CA TYR A 49 -29.68 -17.22 -21.40
C TYR A 49 -28.65 -17.57 -22.48
N THR A 50 -29.04 -18.48 -23.38
CA THR A 50 -28.28 -18.86 -24.59
C THR A 50 -28.61 -18.01 -25.82
N GLY A 51 -29.61 -17.11 -25.72
CA GLY A 51 -30.04 -16.23 -26.81
C GLY A 51 -29.17 -14.98 -27.00
N GLY A 52 -29.32 -14.32 -28.16
CA GLY A 52 -28.53 -13.12 -28.52
C GLY A 52 -28.68 -11.95 -27.53
N GLU A 53 -29.82 -11.82 -26.85
CA GLU A 53 -30.04 -10.84 -25.77
C GLU A 53 -29.07 -11.02 -24.60
N GLY A 54 -28.75 -12.28 -24.25
CA GLY A 54 -27.75 -12.63 -23.25
C GLY A 54 -26.35 -12.12 -23.63
N ARG A 55 -25.98 -12.19 -24.92
CA ARG A 55 -24.69 -11.67 -25.42
C ARG A 55 -24.58 -10.16 -25.17
N TYR A 56 -25.61 -9.38 -25.51
CA TYR A 56 -25.62 -7.94 -25.23
C TYR A 56 -25.49 -7.65 -23.73
N PHE A 57 -26.29 -8.31 -22.88
CA PHE A 57 -26.22 -8.10 -21.43
C PHE A 57 -24.85 -8.44 -20.83
N LEU A 58 -24.26 -9.58 -21.23
CA LEU A 58 -22.91 -9.99 -20.81
C LEU A 58 -21.85 -8.96 -21.23
N THR A 59 -21.93 -8.41 -22.44
CA THR A 59 -20.95 -7.41 -22.91
C THR A 59 -21.07 -6.07 -22.20
N VAL A 60 -22.29 -5.64 -21.83
CA VAL A 60 -22.50 -4.45 -20.98
C VAL A 60 -21.91 -4.67 -19.59
N LEU A 61 -22.14 -5.82 -18.95
CA LEU A 61 -21.55 -6.13 -17.65
C LEU A 61 -20.02 -6.22 -17.71
N ALA A 62 -19.47 -6.85 -18.75
CA ALA A 62 -18.02 -6.92 -18.96
C ALA A 62 -17.41 -5.52 -19.17
N GLY A 63 -18.11 -4.63 -19.90
CA GLY A 63 -17.73 -3.22 -20.05
C GLY A 63 -17.74 -2.46 -18.71
N ILE A 64 -18.74 -2.68 -17.86
CA ILE A 64 -18.78 -2.10 -16.50
C ILE A 64 -17.62 -2.63 -15.65
N GLY A 65 -17.31 -3.93 -15.72
CA GLY A 65 -16.16 -4.54 -15.04
C GLY A 65 -14.81 -3.97 -15.49
N ALA A 66 -14.64 -3.75 -16.79
CA ALA A 66 -13.45 -3.09 -17.35
C ALA A 66 -13.32 -1.63 -16.89
N LEU A 67 -14.40 -0.86 -16.92
CA LEU A 67 -14.44 0.52 -16.41
C LEU A 67 -14.13 0.58 -14.90
N LEU A 68 -14.71 -0.32 -14.11
CA LEU A 68 -14.46 -0.44 -12.67
C LEU A 68 -13.00 -0.79 -12.38
N SER A 69 -12.35 -1.60 -13.23
CA SER A 69 -10.93 -1.95 -13.13
C SER A 69 -10.01 -0.78 -13.52
N LEU A 70 -10.40 0.05 -14.50
CA LEU A 70 -9.69 1.29 -14.84
C LEU A 70 -9.79 2.32 -13.70
N ILE A 71 -10.99 2.51 -13.14
CA ILE A 71 -11.22 3.37 -11.97
C ILE A 71 -10.39 2.89 -10.76
N TRP A 72 -10.37 1.58 -10.52
CA TRP A 72 -9.52 0.97 -9.49
C TRP A 72 -8.05 1.31 -9.72
N SER A 73 -7.51 1.11 -10.92
CA SER A 73 -6.11 1.43 -11.24
C SER A 73 -5.75 2.90 -10.98
N LEU A 74 -6.62 3.84 -11.37
CA LEU A 74 -6.43 5.28 -11.14
C LEU A 74 -6.46 5.66 -9.65
N ILE A 75 -7.39 5.09 -8.88
CA ILE A 75 -7.50 5.37 -7.44
C ILE A 75 -6.35 4.69 -6.66
N GLN A 76 -5.98 3.45 -7.01
CA GLN A 76 -4.90 2.70 -6.37
C GLN A 76 -3.54 3.34 -6.62
N SER A 77 -3.27 3.85 -7.84
CA SER A 77 -2.04 4.58 -8.17
C SER A 77 -1.94 5.92 -7.45
N ARG A 78 -3.04 6.69 -7.34
CA ARG A 78 -3.07 7.89 -6.51
C ARG A 78 -2.79 7.58 -5.03
N ALA A 79 -3.47 6.59 -4.46
CA ALA A 79 -3.27 6.18 -3.07
C ALA A 79 -1.83 5.67 -2.83
N TRP A 80 -1.22 5.02 -3.82
CA TRP A 80 0.20 4.63 -3.80
C TRP A 80 1.14 5.84 -3.77
N HIS A 81 0.93 6.84 -4.62
CA HIS A 81 1.75 8.06 -4.62
C HIS A 81 1.64 8.84 -3.30
N GLU A 82 0.43 8.96 -2.75
CA GLU A 82 0.23 9.57 -1.43
C GLU A 82 0.98 8.78 -0.33
N LEU A 83 0.83 7.45 -0.27
CA LEU A 83 1.52 6.59 0.69
C LEU A 83 3.06 6.65 0.55
N ALA A 84 3.58 6.60 -0.68
CA ALA A 84 5.01 6.65 -0.96
C ALA A 84 5.62 8.01 -0.58
N HIS A 85 4.86 9.11 -0.72
CA HIS A 85 5.27 10.42 -0.24
C HIS A 85 5.38 10.46 1.29
N PHE A 86 4.37 9.94 2.02
CA PHE A 86 4.44 9.85 3.48
C PHE A 86 5.56 8.91 3.97
N GLU A 87 5.80 7.76 3.33
CA GLU A 87 6.96 6.91 3.65
C GLU A 87 8.31 7.62 3.41
N ALA A 88 8.44 8.41 2.35
CA ALA A 88 9.67 9.14 2.04
C ALA A 88 9.91 10.29 3.04
N LEU A 89 8.85 11.02 3.41
CA LEU A 89 8.89 12.11 4.37
C LEU A 89 9.23 11.57 5.77
N LEU A 90 8.60 10.47 6.20
CA LEU A 90 8.89 9.78 7.46
C LEU A 90 10.37 9.34 7.51
N ARG A 91 10.91 8.71 6.45
CA ARG A 91 12.34 8.37 6.33
C ARG A 91 13.29 9.57 6.37
N SER A 92 12.86 10.73 5.87
CA SER A 92 13.66 11.95 5.93
C SER A 92 13.77 12.48 7.37
N ILE A 93 12.69 12.33 8.15
CA ILE A 93 12.67 12.67 9.58
C ILE A 93 13.45 11.64 10.40
N GLU A 94 13.33 10.33 10.12
CA GLU A 94 14.21 9.30 10.71
C GLU A 94 15.69 9.63 10.50
N GLY A 95 16.07 10.05 9.28
CA GLY A 95 17.43 10.44 8.93
C GLY A 95 17.90 11.71 9.64
N GLN A 96 17.05 12.73 9.76
CA GLN A 96 17.35 13.96 10.49
C GLN A 96 17.48 13.68 12.00
N PHE A 97 16.56 12.94 12.59
CA PHE A 97 16.54 12.58 14.01
C PHE A 97 17.76 11.74 14.41
N ALA A 98 18.07 10.70 13.63
CA ALA A 98 19.28 9.90 13.83
C ALA A 98 20.56 10.74 13.67
N GLY A 99 20.57 11.73 12.76
CA GLY A 99 21.65 12.70 12.63
C GLY A 99 21.80 13.59 13.87
N THR A 100 20.70 14.17 14.37
CA THR A 100 20.72 15.05 15.54
C THR A 100 21.12 14.31 16.82
N GLU A 101 20.67 13.08 17.02
CA GLU A 101 21.11 12.26 18.16
C GLU A 101 22.57 11.83 18.03
N LEU A 102 23.08 11.57 16.82
CA LEU A 102 24.51 11.32 16.61
C LEU A 102 25.36 12.55 16.97
N TYR A 103 24.95 13.75 16.56
CA TYR A 103 25.65 15.00 16.93
C TYR A 103 25.55 15.31 18.43
N ARG A 104 24.39 15.06 19.06
CA ARG A 104 24.18 15.24 20.51
C ARG A 104 25.01 14.26 21.33
N GLY A 105 25.10 13.01 20.87
CA GLY A 105 26.00 12.00 21.41
C GLY A 105 27.47 12.38 21.26
N LEU A 106 27.89 12.86 20.08
CA LEU A 106 29.26 13.36 19.86
C LEU A 106 29.61 14.54 20.78
N ALA A 107 28.69 15.49 20.96
CA ALA A 107 28.90 16.62 21.87
C ALA A 107 29.07 16.16 23.33
N LYS A 108 28.25 15.20 23.79
CA LYS A 108 28.40 14.57 25.12
C LYS A 108 29.71 13.79 25.27
N LEU A 109 30.11 13.04 24.24
CA LEU A 109 31.36 12.28 24.22
C LEU A 109 32.59 13.22 24.30
N ILE A 110 32.55 14.36 23.61
CA ILE A 110 33.57 15.41 23.67
C ILE A 110 33.59 16.09 25.06
N ALA A 111 32.45 16.18 25.73
CA ALA A 111 32.34 16.65 27.11
C ALA A 111 32.72 15.60 28.18
N GLY A 112 32.99 14.35 27.78
CA GLY A 112 33.34 13.26 28.70
C GLY A 112 32.15 12.60 29.42
N GLU A 113 30.91 12.85 29.00
CA GLU A 113 29.72 12.16 29.51
C GLU A 113 29.54 10.78 28.87
N GLU A 114 28.89 9.85 29.59
CA GLU A 114 28.48 8.56 29.02
C GLU A 114 27.34 8.74 27.99
N VAL A 115 27.43 8.01 26.87
CA VAL A 115 26.53 8.16 25.72
C VAL A 115 25.90 6.82 25.35
N ILE A 116 24.56 6.75 25.45
CA ILE A 116 23.78 5.57 25.07
C ILE A 116 23.33 5.75 23.60
N LEU A 117 23.87 4.95 22.70
CA LEU A 117 23.49 4.89 21.28
C LEU A 117 22.46 3.75 21.03
N PRO A 118 21.40 3.95 20.24
CA PRO A 118 20.32 2.95 20.10
C PRO A 118 20.59 1.78 19.10
N GLY A 119 20.63 0.52 19.58
CA GLY A 119 20.65 -0.75 18.79
C GLY A 119 20.92 -2.06 19.60
N SER A 120 20.17 -3.18 19.80
CA SER A 120 18.94 -3.99 19.44
C SER A 120 18.97 -5.25 18.56
N ALA A 121 20.02 -6.04 18.74
CA ALA A 121 19.70 -7.41 19.10
C ALA A 121 19.19 -7.45 20.56
N TRP A 122 18.23 -8.33 20.88
CA TRP A 122 18.13 -8.87 22.24
C TRP A 122 19.32 -9.82 22.42
N ARG A 123 20.30 -9.42 23.23
CA ARG A 123 21.54 -10.17 23.49
C ARG A 123 21.78 -10.24 24.99
N GLY A 124 22.33 -11.35 25.47
CA GLY A 124 22.83 -11.45 26.85
C GLY A 124 21.82 -11.31 27.98
N LYS A 125 20.50 -11.31 27.69
CA LYS A 125 19.36 -10.97 28.58
C LYS A 125 19.03 -9.49 28.73
N GLU A 126 19.52 -8.62 27.85
CA GLU A 126 19.21 -7.17 27.88
C GLU A 126 18.58 -6.66 26.58
N TRP A 127 17.69 -5.67 26.73
CA TRP A 127 17.12 -4.89 25.62
C TRP A 127 18.08 -3.76 25.27
N GLN A 128 18.41 -3.65 24.00
CA GLN A 128 19.05 -2.48 23.40
C GLN A 128 18.01 -1.84 22.41
N THR A 129 18.33 -0.95 21.45
CA THR A 129 17.30 -0.27 20.57
C THR A 129 17.51 -0.22 19.01
N GLU A 130 17.44 -1.33 18.25
CA GLU A 130 17.71 -1.42 16.78
C GLU A 130 16.47 -1.10 15.94
N ALA A 131 16.67 -0.31 14.90
CA ALA A 131 15.73 -0.25 13.79
C ALA A 131 15.70 -1.59 13.03
N ILE A 132 14.68 -2.41 13.29
CA ILE A 132 14.40 -3.65 12.55
C ILE A 132 14.23 -3.32 11.07
N ARG A 133 15.30 -3.52 10.28
CA ARG A 133 15.35 -3.18 8.85
C ARG A 133 14.50 -4.15 8.03
N PHE A 134 13.19 -3.92 8.00
CA PHE A 134 12.28 -4.55 7.04
C PHE A 134 12.84 -4.38 5.62
N ARG A 135 13.37 -5.48 5.08
CA ARG A 135 14.21 -5.51 3.87
C ARG A 135 13.45 -4.90 2.70
N LYS A 136 13.89 -3.75 2.18
CA LYS A 136 13.13 -2.88 1.24
C LYS A 136 12.39 -3.64 0.12
N HIS A 137 13.03 -4.65 -0.46
CA HIS A 137 12.45 -5.48 -1.52
C HIS A 137 11.17 -6.22 -1.13
N ALA A 138 11.01 -6.63 0.14
CA ALA A 138 9.84 -7.35 0.61
C ALA A 138 8.57 -6.48 0.63
N ARG A 139 8.66 -5.19 1.02
CA ARG A 139 7.52 -4.26 0.84
C ARG A 139 7.24 -4.03 -0.65
N LEU A 140 8.29 -3.82 -1.45
CA LEU A 140 8.14 -3.53 -2.87
C LEU A 140 7.40 -4.64 -3.64
N SER A 141 7.66 -5.92 -3.33
CA SER A 141 7.00 -7.06 -3.99
C SER A 141 5.49 -7.10 -3.76
N TYR A 142 5.00 -6.84 -2.54
CA TYR A 142 3.56 -6.87 -2.28
C TYR A 142 2.83 -5.74 -3.00
N HIS A 143 3.38 -4.51 -2.98
CA HIS A 143 2.78 -3.37 -3.67
C HIS A 143 2.82 -3.52 -5.19
N CYS A 144 3.87 -4.14 -5.75
CA CYS A 144 3.93 -4.47 -7.17
C CYS A 144 2.82 -5.47 -7.56
N LEU A 145 2.66 -6.59 -6.83
CA LEU A 145 1.59 -7.56 -7.07
C LEU A 145 0.19 -6.92 -7.02
N ILE A 146 -0.06 -6.03 -6.06
CA ILE A 146 -1.34 -5.32 -5.93
C ILE A 146 -1.55 -4.32 -7.07
N SER A 147 -0.49 -3.64 -7.54
CA SER A 147 -0.59 -2.74 -8.70
C SER A 147 -0.89 -3.45 -10.02
N LEU A 148 -0.57 -4.75 -10.11
CA LEU A 148 -0.88 -5.59 -11.27
C LEU A 148 -2.30 -6.16 -11.25
N LEU A 149 -2.95 -6.29 -10.08
CA LEU A 149 -4.31 -6.84 -9.98
C LEU A 149 -5.34 -6.10 -10.86
N PRO A 150 -5.44 -4.75 -10.84
CA PRO A 150 -6.37 -4.01 -11.69
C PRO A 150 -6.14 -4.26 -13.19
N MET A 151 -4.88 -4.39 -13.61
CA MET A 151 -4.52 -4.71 -15.01
C MET A 151 -4.98 -6.11 -15.41
N VAL A 152 -4.77 -7.11 -14.54
CA VAL A 152 -5.20 -8.50 -14.78
C VAL A 152 -6.72 -8.60 -14.84
N PHE A 153 -7.44 -7.93 -13.91
CA PHE A 153 -8.91 -7.88 -13.96
C PHE A 153 -9.41 -7.15 -15.21
N ALA A 154 -8.85 -5.98 -15.57
CA ALA A 154 -9.23 -5.29 -16.81
C ALA A 154 -9.01 -6.17 -18.06
N GLY A 155 -7.89 -6.88 -18.13
CA GLY A 155 -7.61 -7.85 -19.21
C GLY A 155 -8.61 -9.00 -19.26
N ALA A 156 -8.96 -9.59 -18.11
CA ALA A 156 -9.97 -10.64 -18.00
C ALA A 156 -11.37 -10.13 -18.42
N TRP A 157 -11.74 -8.91 -18.03
CA TRP A 157 -13.00 -8.27 -18.42
C TRP A 157 -13.09 -8.03 -19.93
N ILE A 158 -12.02 -7.53 -20.55
CA ILE A 158 -11.96 -7.32 -22.00
C ILE A 158 -11.98 -8.67 -22.75
N ALA A 159 -11.24 -9.68 -22.26
CA ALA A 159 -11.24 -11.02 -22.84
C ALA A 159 -12.64 -11.65 -22.80
N LEU A 160 -13.36 -11.51 -21.69
CA LEU A 160 -14.74 -11.99 -21.54
C LEU A 160 -15.71 -11.26 -22.49
N ALA A 161 -15.58 -9.94 -22.64
CA ALA A 161 -16.36 -9.17 -23.60
C ALA A 161 -16.13 -9.63 -25.05
N VAL A 162 -14.89 -9.97 -25.41
CA VAL A 162 -14.53 -10.48 -26.75
C VAL A 162 -15.03 -11.92 -26.95
N SER A 163 -14.85 -12.82 -25.97
CA SER A 163 -15.26 -14.23 -26.10
C SER A 163 -16.76 -14.45 -26.22
N VAL A 164 -17.59 -13.44 -25.91
CA VAL A 164 -19.04 -13.49 -26.11
C VAL A 164 -19.45 -13.35 -27.59
N TRP A 165 -18.56 -12.80 -28.44
CA TRP A 165 -18.80 -12.55 -29.87
C TRP A 165 -18.09 -13.54 -30.82
N ILE A 166 -17.24 -14.41 -30.28
CA ILE A 166 -16.59 -15.52 -31.01
C ILE A 166 -17.52 -16.76 -30.98
#